data_AF-M2YHS4-F1
#
_entry.id   AF-M2YHS4-F1
#
_cell.length_a   1.000
_cell.length_b   1.000
_cell.length_c   1.000
_cell.angle_alpha   90.00
_cell.angle_beta   90.00
_cell.angle_gamma   90.00
#
_symmetry.space_group_name_H-M   'P 1'
#
loop_
_entity.id
_entity.type
_entity.pdbx_description
1 polymer ?
#
loop_
_entity_poly.entity_id
_entity_poly.type
_entity_poly.pdbx_seq_one_letter_code
_entity_poly.pdbx_strand_id
1 'polypeptide(L)'
;MNMAPTFPILLAATLALTSCVSAIPNPGRRHHQHHAHLHEEAKRTTYTPCLPSGWTSSMTTQWDSMQSQELAALKQETLSESLQNTTANNYAQAGFTCPVASAFAPSNPWQIMLDCPLAQAANNRQRENFPAFGSMDLTAADIATIYAPAIAFATAESGVPAEVLRDIIWTESKGHPLTSNGGLTQIDPNAWAAVVDGNECMKGRRRYVPRDNVLAAALFLKSKDTGGCGSGVSCWMGVYKTSYQG
;
A
#
# COMPACT_ATOMS: atom_id res chain seq x y z
N MET A 1 -31.65 34.38 -29.55
CA MET A 1 -32.34 33.87 -28.35
C MET A 1 -31.40 32.88 -27.68
N ASN A 2 -30.88 33.26 -26.53
CA ASN A 2 -29.94 32.50 -25.70
C ASN A 2 -30.69 31.41 -24.93
N MET A 3 -30.25 30.16 -24.96
CA MET A 3 -30.45 29.23 -23.84
C MET A 3 -29.29 28.22 -23.75
N ALA A 4 -28.60 28.28 -22.63
CA ALA A 4 -27.88 27.20 -21.96
C ALA A 4 -28.08 27.43 -20.45
N PRO A 5 -27.80 26.48 -19.56
CA PRO A 5 -28.16 25.06 -19.59
C PRO A 5 -28.81 24.63 -18.25
N THR A 6 -29.42 23.44 -18.20
CA THR A 6 -29.80 22.79 -16.93
C THR A 6 -29.12 21.43 -16.83
N PHE A 7 -28.13 21.35 -15.92
CA PHE A 7 -27.52 20.10 -15.46
C PHE A 7 -28.34 19.51 -14.32
N PRO A 8 -28.63 18.20 -14.30
CA PRO A 8 -29.06 17.54 -13.08
C PRO A 8 -27.83 17.12 -12.25
N ILE A 9 -27.81 17.64 -11.03
CA ILE A 9 -26.96 17.22 -9.91
C ILE A 9 -27.36 15.80 -9.52
N LEU A 10 -26.46 14.81 -9.69
CA LEU A 10 -26.66 13.47 -9.15
C LEU A 10 -25.86 13.29 -7.85
N LEU A 11 -26.64 13.30 -6.76
CA LEU A 11 -26.47 12.64 -5.47
C LEU A 11 -25.10 12.00 -5.16
N ALA A 12 -24.40 12.61 -4.20
CA ALA A 12 -23.34 11.96 -3.45
C ALA A 12 -23.90 10.74 -2.70
N ALA A 13 -23.40 9.56 -3.02
CA ALA A 13 -23.64 8.37 -2.22
C ALA A 13 -22.81 8.47 -0.93
N THR A 14 -23.49 8.82 0.17
CA THR A 14 -22.95 8.76 1.52
C THR A 14 -22.70 7.29 1.86
N LEU A 15 -21.44 6.87 1.81
CA LEU A 15 -20.99 5.58 2.34
C LEU A 15 -21.26 5.55 3.85
N ALA A 16 -22.27 4.79 4.27
CA ALA A 16 -22.47 4.41 5.65
C ALA A 16 -21.37 3.42 6.03
N LEU A 17 -20.30 3.90 6.66
CA LEU A 17 -19.39 3.09 7.44
C LEU A 17 -20.19 2.53 8.62
N THR A 18 -20.50 1.23 8.59
CA THR A 18 -20.99 0.51 9.76
C THR A 18 -19.97 0.67 10.89
N SER A 19 -20.41 1.36 11.94
CA SER A 19 -19.64 1.74 13.11
C SER A 19 -19.08 0.52 13.84
N CYS A 20 -17.74 0.45 13.99
CA CYS A 20 -17.07 -0.51 14.86
C CYS A 20 -17.51 -0.27 16.32
N VAL A 21 -17.92 -1.33 17.02
CA VAL A 21 -18.21 -1.27 18.46
C VAL A 21 -16.88 -1.15 19.20
N SER A 22 -16.57 0.05 19.68
CA SER A 22 -15.43 0.26 20.58
C SER A 22 -15.70 -0.47 21.90
N ALA A 23 -14.92 -1.50 22.21
CA ALA A 23 -14.91 -2.09 23.54
C ALA A 23 -14.29 -1.09 24.54
N ILE A 24 -15.07 -0.66 25.53
CA ILE A 24 -14.63 0.25 26.60
C ILE A 24 -13.66 -0.51 27.53
N PRO A 25 -12.46 0.02 27.84
CA PRO A 25 -11.59 -0.60 28.84
C PRO A 25 -12.17 -0.41 30.25
N ASN A 26 -12.22 -1.50 31.02
CA ASN A 26 -12.66 -1.54 32.41
C ASN A 26 -11.61 -0.84 33.32
N PRO A 27 -11.97 0.13 34.19
CA PRO A 27 -10.98 0.86 34.98
C PRO A 27 -10.64 0.10 36.28
N GLY A 28 -9.50 -0.61 36.27
CA GLY A 28 -8.96 -1.32 37.43
C GLY A 28 -7.64 -0.75 37.95
N ARG A 29 -7.73 0.14 38.94
CA ARG A 29 -6.75 0.52 39.99
C ARG A 29 -5.35 1.07 39.64
N ARG A 30 -5.09 2.22 40.29
CA ARG A 30 -3.87 3.04 40.39
C ARG A 30 -2.66 2.27 40.94
N HIS A 31 -1.45 2.60 40.48
CA HIS A 31 -0.33 3.09 41.31
C HIS A 31 0.89 3.52 40.46
N HIS A 32 1.55 4.60 40.91
CA HIS A 32 2.86 5.15 40.54
C HIS A 32 2.97 6.14 39.35
N GLN A 33 3.02 7.41 39.75
CA GLN A 33 3.48 8.57 39.02
C GLN A 33 4.97 8.42 38.66
N HIS A 34 5.29 7.98 37.45
CA HIS A 34 6.60 8.20 36.83
C HIS A 34 6.56 8.27 35.28
N HIS A 35 5.36 8.33 34.68
CA HIS A 35 5.14 8.23 33.23
C HIS A 35 4.90 9.58 32.52
N ALA A 36 5.08 10.72 33.21
CA ALA A 36 4.70 12.03 32.66
C ALA A 36 5.52 12.46 31.43
N HIS A 37 6.69 11.86 31.16
CA HIS A 37 7.48 12.16 29.96
C HIS A 37 7.13 11.27 28.74
N LEU A 38 6.34 10.21 28.92
CA LEU A 38 5.84 9.37 27.82
C LEU A 38 4.51 9.88 27.24
N HIS A 39 3.91 10.90 27.84
CA HIS A 39 2.64 11.46 27.39
C HIS A 39 2.77 12.48 26.24
N GLU A 40 3.99 12.90 25.90
CA GLU A 40 4.20 13.88 24.82
C GLU A 40 4.45 13.21 23.45
N GLU A 41 4.80 11.92 23.40
CA GLU A 41 4.81 11.10 22.18
C GLU A 41 3.43 10.52 21.80
N ALA A 42 2.44 10.60 22.71
CA ALA A 42 1.10 10.04 22.55
C ALA A 42 0.15 10.91 21.69
N LYS A 43 0.69 11.70 20.76
CA LYS A 43 -0.08 12.32 19.66
C LYS A 43 0.16 11.64 18.31
N ARG A 44 0.84 10.49 18.27
CA ARG A 44 0.72 9.56 17.13
C ARG A 44 -0.61 8.83 17.25
N THR A 45 -1.48 9.06 16.28
CA THR A 45 -2.75 8.36 16.08
C THR A 45 -2.57 6.86 16.31
N THR A 46 -3.13 6.35 17.41
CA THR A 46 -3.14 4.90 17.68
C THR A 46 -4.12 4.26 16.71
N TYR A 47 -3.62 3.63 15.65
CA TYR A 47 -4.43 2.72 14.84
C TYR A 47 -4.76 1.49 15.70
N THR A 48 -6.04 1.32 16.01
CA THR A 48 -6.58 0.09 16.62
C THR A 48 -7.37 -0.63 15.54
N PRO A 49 -6.91 -1.80 15.04
CA PRO A 49 -7.61 -2.52 13.99
C PRO A 49 -9.01 -2.96 14.48
N CYS A 50 -10.03 -2.84 13.63
CA CYS A 50 -11.37 -3.33 14.00
C CYS A 50 -11.37 -4.86 14.10
N LEU A 51 -12.06 -5.39 15.10
CA LEU A 51 -12.30 -6.82 15.25
C LEU A 51 -13.68 -7.16 14.69
N PRO A 52 -13.78 -8.11 13.74
CA PRO A 52 -15.07 -8.58 13.23
C PRO A 52 -15.95 -9.18 14.33
N SER A 53 -17.27 -9.20 14.10
CA SER A 53 -18.19 -9.92 14.99
C SER A 53 -17.84 -11.41 15.03
N GLY A 54 -17.86 -12.01 16.22
CA GLY A 54 -17.50 -13.42 16.40
C GLY A 54 -15.98 -13.70 16.41
N TRP A 55 -15.14 -12.67 16.40
CA TRP A 55 -13.68 -12.83 16.46
C TRP A 55 -13.25 -13.47 17.79
N THR A 56 -12.56 -14.61 17.70
CA THR A 56 -12.13 -15.39 18.86
C THR A 56 -10.66 -15.13 19.21
N SER A 57 -10.25 -15.52 20.43
CA SER A 57 -8.83 -15.49 20.81
C SER A 57 -7.95 -16.36 19.90
N SER A 58 -8.46 -17.50 19.43
CA SER A 58 -7.71 -18.35 18.49
C SER A 58 -7.51 -17.67 17.13
N MET A 59 -8.51 -16.93 16.64
CA MET A 59 -8.37 -16.10 15.43
C MET A 59 -7.36 -14.98 15.63
N THR A 60 -7.34 -14.33 16.80
CA THR A 60 -6.30 -13.34 17.14
C THR A 60 -4.91 -13.96 17.05
N THR A 61 -4.67 -15.10 17.70
CA THR A 61 -3.37 -15.76 17.68
C THR A 61 -2.92 -16.15 16.28
N GLN A 62 -3.82 -16.69 15.45
CA GLN A 62 -3.50 -17.03 14.06
C GLN A 62 -3.18 -15.78 13.23
N TRP A 63 -4.02 -14.75 13.34
CA TRP A 63 -3.82 -13.48 12.65
C TRP A 63 -2.47 -12.82 13.03
N ASP A 64 -2.18 -12.73 14.32
CA ASP A 64 -0.95 -12.13 14.82
C ASP A 64 0.28 -12.92 14.36
N SER A 65 0.16 -14.25 14.23
CA SER A 65 1.22 -15.10 13.68
C SER A 65 1.51 -14.76 12.21
N MET A 66 0.48 -14.68 11.37
CA MET A 66 0.65 -14.33 9.95
C MET A 66 1.22 -12.92 9.77
N GLN A 67 0.69 -11.92 10.47
CA GLN A 67 1.21 -10.55 10.42
C GLN A 67 2.66 -10.46 10.91
N SER A 68 3.02 -11.24 11.94
CA SER A 68 4.39 -11.28 12.43
C SER A 68 5.36 -11.86 11.39
N GLN A 69 4.93 -12.83 10.58
CA GLN A 69 5.74 -13.40 9.52
C GLN A 69 6.01 -12.37 8.41
N GLU A 70 4.98 -11.66 7.92
CA GLU A 70 5.14 -10.59 6.92
C GLU A 70 6.04 -9.47 7.43
N LEU A 71 5.81 -9.01 8.67
CA LEU A 71 6.64 -7.98 9.29
C LEU A 71 8.09 -8.44 9.49
N ALA A 72 8.31 -9.72 9.81
CA ALA A 72 9.66 -10.27 9.95
C ALA A 72 10.38 -10.31 8.60
N ALA A 73 9.72 -10.77 7.53
CA ALA A 73 10.27 -10.79 6.18
C ALA A 73 10.63 -9.36 5.71
N LEU A 74 9.72 -8.40 5.88
CA LEU A 74 9.96 -7.02 5.49
C LEU A 74 11.06 -6.35 6.32
N LYS A 75 11.16 -6.67 7.63
CA LYS A 75 12.28 -6.23 8.48
C LYS A 75 13.60 -6.82 8.00
N GLN A 76 13.64 -8.09 7.63
CA GLN A 76 14.86 -8.74 7.15
C GLN A 76 15.36 -8.09 5.86
N GLU A 77 14.48 -7.80 4.90
CA GLU A 77 14.85 -7.05 3.69
C GLU A 77 15.37 -5.65 4.06
N THR A 78 14.61 -4.92 4.89
CA THR A 78 14.92 -3.54 5.26
C THR A 78 16.24 -3.41 6.02
N LEU A 79 16.57 -4.38 6.87
CA LEU A 79 17.78 -4.37 7.69
C LEU A 79 18.97 -5.09 7.04
N SER A 80 18.79 -5.65 5.84
CA SER A 80 19.87 -6.32 5.12
C SER A 80 20.88 -5.30 4.60
N GLU A 81 21.99 -5.15 5.31
CA GLU A 81 23.10 -4.30 4.92
C GLU A 81 23.64 -4.68 3.53
N SER A 82 23.74 -5.98 3.24
CA SER A 82 24.15 -6.45 1.91
C SER A 82 23.20 -5.98 0.81
N LEU A 83 21.88 -6.04 1.03
CA LEU A 83 20.91 -5.60 0.03
C LEU A 83 20.94 -4.09 -0.16
N GLN A 84 21.04 -3.33 0.92
CA GLN A 84 21.19 -1.88 0.87
C GLN A 84 22.47 -1.46 0.14
N ASN A 85 23.61 -2.10 0.44
CA ASN A 85 24.89 -1.82 -0.21
C ASN A 85 24.86 -2.18 -1.70
N THR A 86 24.31 -3.33 -2.07
CA THR A 86 24.13 -3.69 -3.49
C THR A 86 23.22 -2.68 -4.21
N THR A 87 22.13 -2.25 -3.57
CA THR A 87 21.22 -1.25 -4.14
C THR A 87 21.92 0.11 -4.31
N ALA A 88 22.69 0.55 -3.32
CA ALA A 88 23.47 1.79 -3.40
C ALA A 88 24.51 1.75 -4.52
N ASN A 89 25.20 0.62 -4.70
CA ASN A 89 26.14 0.44 -5.80
C ASN A 89 25.44 0.46 -7.16
N ASN A 90 24.29 -0.21 -7.30
CA ASN A 90 23.48 -0.18 -8.53
C ASN A 90 23.03 1.24 -8.85
N TYR A 91 22.59 2.01 -7.84
CA TYR A 91 22.19 3.39 -8.03
C TYR A 91 23.35 4.25 -8.51
N ALA A 92 24.52 4.12 -7.87
CA ALA A 92 25.71 4.86 -8.28
C ALA A 92 26.14 4.51 -9.72
N GLN A 93 26.13 3.23 -10.09
CA GLN A 93 26.48 2.77 -11.44
C GLN A 93 25.50 3.27 -12.51
N ALA A 94 24.20 3.29 -12.19
CA ALA A 94 23.16 3.78 -13.08
C ALA A 94 23.03 5.32 -13.09
N GLY A 95 23.75 6.02 -12.20
CA GLY A 95 23.67 7.48 -12.06
C GLY A 95 22.38 7.98 -11.41
N PHE A 96 21.69 7.14 -10.62
CA PHE A 96 20.51 7.56 -9.87
C PHE A 96 20.90 8.50 -8.72
N THR A 97 20.09 9.54 -8.55
CA THR A 97 20.22 10.59 -7.53
C THR A 97 19.22 10.44 -6.39
N CYS A 98 18.19 9.61 -6.55
CA CYS A 98 17.21 9.41 -5.49
C CYS A 98 17.84 8.72 -4.26
N PRO A 99 17.38 9.04 -3.03
CA PRO A 99 17.93 8.39 -1.84
C PRO A 99 17.67 6.89 -1.83
N VAL A 100 18.71 6.08 -1.60
CA VAL A 100 18.59 4.61 -1.46
C VAL A 100 17.54 4.24 -0.41
N ALA A 101 17.50 4.96 0.71
CA ALA A 101 16.52 4.75 1.77
C ALA A 101 15.05 4.89 1.33
N SER A 102 14.76 5.57 0.21
CA SER A 102 13.40 5.67 -0.34
C SER A 102 12.89 4.34 -0.90
N ALA A 103 13.80 3.43 -1.27
CA ALA A 103 13.47 2.11 -1.76
C ALA A 103 13.26 1.08 -0.65
N PHE A 104 13.57 1.39 0.61
CA PHE A 104 13.39 0.43 1.71
C PHE A 104 12.20 0.82 2.58
N ALA A 105 11.60 -0.17 3.25
CA ALA A 105 10.56 0.13 4.22
C ALA A 105 11.17 0.89 5.41
N PRO A 106 10.36 1.57 6.24
CA PRO A 106 10.85 2.13 7.49
C PRO A 106 11.45 1.03 8.39
N SER A 107 12.43 1.38 9.23
CA SER A 107 13.07 0.46 10.19
C SER A 107 12.07 -0.24 11.11
N ASN A 108 10.94 0.42 11.40
CA ASN A 108 9.73 -0.21 11.89
C ASN A 108 8.68 -0.29 10.77
N PRO A 109 8.51 -1.42 10.07
CA PRO A 109 7.57 -1.49 8.96
C PRO A 109 6.11 -1.30 9.37
N TRP A 110 5.76 -1.50 10.64
CA TRP A 110 4.43 -1.16 11.15
C TRP A 110 4.10 0.33 11.00
N GLN A 111 5.11 1.18 10.86
CA GLN A 111 4.92 2.61 10.59
C GLN A 111 4.16 2.85 9.28
N ILE A 112 4.26 1.95 8.28
CA ILE A 112 3.44 2.01 7.06
C ILE A 112 1.96 1.91 7.41
N MET A 113 1.60 0.99 8.33
CA MET A 113 0.23 0.83 8.80
C MET A 113 -0.25 2.06 9.59
N LEU A 114 0.62 2.63 10.43
CA LEU A 114 0.26 3.79 11.25
C LEU A 114 0.03 5.06 10.42
N ASP A 115 0.82 5.25 9.35
CA ASP A 115 0.84 6.51 8.60
C ASP A 115 -0.04 6.50 7.35
N CYS A 116 -0.49 5.32 6.88
CA CYS A 116 -1.22 5.20 5.63
C CYS A 116 -2.67 4.71 5.83
N PRO A 117 -3.69 5.55 5.59
CA PRO A 117 -5.09 5.13 5.64
C PRO A 117 -5.45 3.97 4.70
N LEU A 118 -4.78 3.86 3.54
CA LEU A 118 -4.99 2.73 2.62
C LEU A 118 -4.47 1.41 3.21
N ALA A 119 -3.33 1.44 3.90
CA ALA A 119 -2.82 0.26 4.59
C ALA A 119 -3.76 -0.16 5.73
N GLN A 120 -4.28 0.81 6.50
CA GLN A 120 -5.24 0.56 7.58
C GLN A 120 -6.54 -0.05 7.06
N ALA A 121 -7.09 0.49 5.97
CA ALA A 121 -8.29 -0.03 5.33
C ALA A 121 -8.07 -1.46 4.81
N ALA A 122 -6.93 -1.73 4.17
CA ALA A 122 -6.53 -3.07 3.77
C ALA A 122 -6.47 -4.03 4.96
N ASN A 123 -5.74 -3.69 6.02
CA ASN A 123 -5.60 -4.54 7.20
C ASN A 123 -6.93 -4.83 7.90
N ASN A 124 -7.81 -3.84 8.01
CA ASN A 124 -9.16 -4.04 8.55
C ASN A 124 -9.95 -5.03 7.68
N ARG A 125 -9.89 -4.88 6.36
CA ARG A 125 -10.63 -5.75 5.45
C ARG A 125 -10.07 -7.17 5.38
N GLN A 126 -8.75 -7.32 5.43
CA GLN A 126 -8.10 -8.62 5.53
C GLN A 126 -8.52 -9.35 6.82
N ARG A 127 -8.66 -8.63 7.95
CA ARG A 127 -9.21 -9.21 9.19
C ARG A 127 -10.66 -9.65 9.05
N GLU A 128 -11.51 -8.85 8.40
CA GLU A 128 -12.90 -9.24 8.13
C GLU A 128 -12.99 -10.51 7.27
N ASN A 129 -12.07 -10.65 6.31
CA ASN A 129 -12.01 -11.77 5.38
C ASN A 129 -11.39 -13.04 6.00
N PHE A 130 -10.43 -12.90 6.92
CA PHE A 130 -9.63 -14.00 7.45
C PHE A 130 -10.44 -15.20 7.95
N PRO A 131 -11.53 -15.06 8.74
CA PRO A 131 -12.29 -16.22 9.21
C PRO A 131 -12.92 -17.05 8.09
N ALA A 132 -13.22 -16.43 6.94
CA ALA A 132 -13.85 -17.10 5.81
C ALA A 132 -12.82 -17.75 4.86
N PHE A 133 -11.66 -17.11 4.65
CA PHE A 133 -10.66 -17.56 3.68
C PHE A 133 -9.44 -18.24 4.29
N GLY A 134 -9.21 -18.08 5.59
CA GLY A 134 -8.02 -18.59 6.27
C GLY A 134 -6.71 -17.94 5.84
N SER A 135 -6.76 -16.85 5.06
CA SER A 135 -5.60 -16.11 4.58
C SER A 135 -5.76 -14.59 4.81
N MET A 136 -4.68 -13.84 4.61
CA MET A 136 -4.70 -12.37 4.66
C MET A 136 -5.08 -11.75 3.30
N ASP A 137 -5.61 -12.51 2.35
CA ASP A 137 -5.83 -11.98 1.00
C ASP A 137 -7.04 -11.05 0.95
N LEU A 138 -6.89 -9.95 0.21
CA LEU A 138 -8.02 -9.12 -0.21
C LEU A 138 -8.63 -9.71 -1.47
N THR A 139 -9.96 -9.70 -1.59
CA THR A 139 -10.59 -10.08 -2.86
C THR A 139 -10.32 -9.02 -3.94
N ALA A 140 -10.53 -9.37 -5.22
CA ALA A 140 -10.44 -8.39 -6.31
C ALA A 140 -11.39 -7.19 -6.11
N ALA A 141 -12.57 -7.42 -5.53
CA ALA A 141 -13.53 -6.36 -5.20
C ALA A 141 -13.02 -5.44 -4.06
N ASP A 142 -12.35 -6.03 -3.07
CA ASP A 142 -11.74 -5.26 -1.97
C ASP A 142 -10.60 -4.38 -2.51
N ILE A 143 -9.72 -4.92 -3.37
CA ILE A 143 -8.66 -4.16 -4.04
C ILE A 143 -9.24 -3.01 -4.85
N ALA A 144 -10.29 -3.27 -5.64
CA ALA A 144 -10.96 -2.26 -6.44
C ALA A 144 -11.57 -1.12 -5.60
N THR A 145 -11.95 -1.40 -4.36
CA THR A 145 -12.58 -0.42 -3.47
C THR A 145 -11.54 0.33 -2.63
N ILE A 146 -10.66 -0.40 -1.94
CA ILE A 146 -9.69 0.15 -1.00
C ILE A 146 -8.66 1.00 -1.74
N TYR A 147 -8.12 0.49 -2.85
CA TYR A 147 -7.08 1.19 -3.59
C TYR A 147 -7.61 2.09 -4.71
N ALA A 148 -8.94 2.24 -4.86
CA ALA A 148 -9.53 3.10 -5.89
C ALA A 148 -8.90 4.49 -6.00
N PRO A 149 -8.65 5.24 -4.90
CA PRO A 149 -8.04 6.56 -4.99
C PRO A 149 -6.59 6.52 -5.53
N ALA A 150 -5.81 5.52 -5.12
CA ALA A 150 -4.43 5.35 -5.58
C ALA A 150 -4.40 4.95 -7.07
N ILE A 151 -5.26 4.01 -7.46
CA ILE A 151 -5.39 3.53 -8.83
C ILE A 151 -5.87 4.64 -9.76
N ALA A 152 -6.88 5.42 -9.36
CA ALA A 152 -7.39 6.54 -10.15
C ALA A 152 -6.32 7.60 -10.38
N PHE A 153 -5.57 7.95 -9.34
CA PHE A 153 -4.45 8.88 -9.44
C PHE A 153 -3.36 8.35 -10.38
N ALA A 154 -2.93 7.09 -10.21
CA ALA A 154 -1.93 6.48 -11.07
C ALA A 154 -2.39 6.37 -12.54
N THR A 155 -3.66 6.05 -12.77
CA THR A 155 -4.26 6.01 -14.12
C THR A 155 -4.19 7.39 -14.79
N ALA A 156 -4.53 8.46 -14.05
CA ALA A 156 -4.51 9.83 -14.59
C ALA A 156 -3.09 10.29 -14.98
N GLU A 157 -2.08 9.94 -14.18
CA GLU A 157 -0.68 10.33 -14.44
C GLU A 157 -0.04 9.50 -15.57
N SER A 158 -0.36 8.20 -15.63
CA SER A 158 0.35 7.25 -16.48
C SER A 158 -0.37 6.94 -17.80
N GLY A 159 -1.70 6.98 -17.81
CA GLY A 159 -2.53 6.41 -18.88
C GLY A 159 -2.73 4.89 -18.78
N VAL A 160 -2.08 4.21 -17.83
CA VAL A 160 -2.27 2.77 -17.61
C VAL A 160 -3.68 2.52 -17.07
N PRO A 161 -4.49 1.64 -17.70
CA PRO A 161 -5.85 1.38 -17.27
C PRO A 161 -5.94 0.90 -15.81
N ALA A 162 -6.96 1.37 -15.10
CA ALA A 162 -7.23 0.98 -13.72
C ALA A 162 -7.34 -0.55 -13.53
N GLU A 163 -7.86 -1.26 -14.53
CA GLU A 163 -7.95 -2.72 -14.52
C GLU A 163 -6.59 -3.40 -14.44
N VAL A 164 -5.62 -2.94 -15.24
CA VAL A 164 -4.24 -3.45 -15.23
C VAL A 164 -3.61 -3.24 -13.85
N LEU A 165 -3.78 -2.05 -13.27
CA LEU A 165 -3.21 -1.74 -11.96
C LEU A 165 -3.84 -2.60 -10.84
N ARG A 166 -5.14 -2.91 -10.91
CA ARG A 166 -5.78 -3.85 -9.98
C ARG A 166 -5.22 -5.25 -10.13
N ASP A 167 -5.06 -5.72 -11.36
CA ASP A 167 -4.54 -7.06 -11.66
C ASP A 167 -3.11 -7.24 -11.17
N ILE A 168 -2.28 -6.19 -11.27
CA ILE A 168 -0.94 -6.18 -10.72
C ILE A 168 -0.99 -6.28 -9.19
N ILE A 169 -1.76 -5.44 -8.49
CA ILE A 169 -1.87 -5.51 -7.03
C ILE A 169 -2.32 -6.91 -6.58
N TRP A 170 -3.31 -7.48 -7.28
CA TRP A 170 -3.79 -8.84 -7.00
C TRP A 170 -2.73 -9.91 -7.27
N THR A 171 -1.99 -9.81 -8.38
CA THR A 171 -1.00 -10.81 -8.76
C THR A 171 0.20 -10.78 -7.82
N GLU A 172 0.67 -9.59 -7.48
CA GLU A 172 1.96 -9.36 -6.84
C GLU A 172 1.89 -9.40 -5.30
N SER A 173 0.78 -8.99 -4.69
CA SER A 173 0.67 -8.94 -3.22
C SER A 173 -0.65 -9.44 -2.67
N LYS A 174 -1.62 -9.81 -3.52
CA LYS A 174 -3.01 -10.07 -3.08
C LYS A 174 -3.61 -8.91 -2.28
N GLY A 175 -3.10 -7.69 -2.50
CA GLY A 175 -3.50 -6.48 -1.77
C GLY A 175 -2.89 -6.34 -0.37
N HIS A 176 -1.84 -7.07 -0.02
CA HIS A 176 -1.18 -6.96 1.28
C HIS A 176 -0.26 -5.74 1.34
N PRO A 177 -0.50 -4.77 2.24
CA PRO A 177 0.30 -3.54 2.27
C PRO A 177 1.70 -3.71 2.87
N LEU A 178 2.00 -4.87 3.48
CA LEU A 178 3.24 -5.15 4.20
C LEU A 178 4.12 -6.23 3.54
N THR A 179 3.84 -6.59 2.30
CA THR A 179 4.62 -7.61 1.57
C THR A 179 6.05 -7.16 1.37
N SER A 180 7.02 -8.02 1.70
CA SER A 180 8.43 -7.85 1.32
C SER A 180 8.62 -7.85 -0.21
N ASN A 181 9.82 -7.53 -0.68
CA ASN A 181 10.22 -7.54 -2.09
C ASN A 181 9.55 -6.47 -2.98
N GLY A 182 9.15 -5.34 -2.41
CA GLY A 182 8.73 -4.16 -3.18
C GLY A 182 7.29 -3.71 -2.97
N GLY A 183 6.61 -4.18 -1.93
CA GLY A 183 5.28 -3.70 -1.53
C GLY A 183 4.15 -4.21 -2.43
N LEU A 184 3.08 -3.41 -2.57
CA LEU A 184 1.82 -3.85 -3.21
C LEU A 184 1.97 -4.34 -4.66
N THR A 185 2.88 -3.76 -5.42
CA THR A 185 3.09 -4.07 -6.83
C THR A 185 4.43 -4.78 -7.07
N GLN A 186 5.19 -5.08 -6.03
CA GLN A 186 6.50 -5.74 -6.12
C GLN A 186 7.49 -5.02 -7.06
N ILE A 187 7.41 -3.68 -7.16
CA ILE A 187 8.36 -2.91 -7.99
C ILE A 187 9.77 -3.00 -7.38
N ASP A 188 10.76 -3.40 -8.19
CA ASP A 188 12.13 -3.58 -7.73
C ASP A 188 12.80 -2.22 -7.40
N PRO A 189 13.88 -2.20 -6.59
CA PRO A 189 14.54 -0.96 -6.20
C PRO A 189 15.09 -0.14 -7.38
N ASN A 190 15.60 -0.77 -8.43
CA ASN A 190 16.18 -0.07 -9.56
C ASN A 190 15.08 0.53 -10.46
N ALA A 191 14.00 -0.21 -10.69
CA ALA A 191 12.82 0.33 -11.38
C ALA A 191 12.22 1.51 -10.60
N TRP A 192 12.12 1.38 -9.27
CA TRP A 192 11.72 2.49 -8.39
C TRP A 192 12.62 3.72 -8.58
N ALA A 193 13.93 3.54 -8.57
CA ALA A 193 14.89 4.64 -8.75
C ALA A 193 14.75 5.34 -10.09
N ALA A 194 14.65 4.56 -11.17
CA ALA A 194 14.46 5.10 -12.52
C ALA A 194 13.18 5.93 -12.62
N VAL A 195 12.10 5.49 -11.97
CA VAL A 195 10.84 6.24 -11.92
C VAL A 195 10.96 7.49 -11.08
N VAL A 196 11.53 7.41 -9.87
CA VAL A 196 11.69 8.57 -8.98
C VAL A 196 12.56 9.65 -9.63
N ASP A 197 13.61 9.26 -10.33
CA ASP A 197 14.50 10.20 -10.98
C ASP A 197 13.96 10.78 -12.28
N GLY A 198 13.19 10.00 -13.04
CA GLY A 198 12.57 10.45 -14.28
C GLY A 198 11.28 11.27 -14.09
N ASN A 199 10.70 11.33 -12.89
CA ASN A 199 9.38 11.94 -12.67
C ASN A 199 9.37 12.87 -11.45
N GLU A 200 9.12 14.15 -11.68
CA GLU A 200 9.08 15.16 -10.61
C GLU A 200 8.02 14.85 -9.55
N CYS A 201 6.87 14.32 -9.98
CA CYS A 201 5.78 13.97 -9.07
C CYS A 201 6.17 12.87 -8.07
N MET A 202 7.28 12.16 -8.29
CA MET A 202 7.79 11.07 -7.44
C MET A 202 8.90 11.50 -6.46
N LYS A 203 9.43 12.72 -6.58
CA LYS A 203 10.51 13.19 -5.69
C LYS A 203 10.02 13.25 -4.24
N GLY A 204 10.82 12.69 -3.33
CA GLY A 204 10.50 12.61 -1.89
C GLY A 204 9.51 11.50 -1.48
N ARG A 205 9.01 10.70 -2.43
CA ARG A 205 8.11 9.57 -2.14
C ARG A 205 8.85 8.33 -1.65
N ARG A 206 8.10 7.31 -1.19
CA ARG A 206 8.66 6.07 -0.64
C ARG A 206 8.04 4.83 -1.27
N ARG A 207 8.89 3.84 -1.60
CA ARG A 207 8.48 2.62 -2.34
C ARG A 207 7.38 1.84 -1.65
N TYR A 208 7.39 1.79 -0.33
CA TYR A 208 6.45 0.98 0.45
C TYR A 208 5.16 1.70 0.86
N VAL A 209 4.97 2.97 0.48
CA VAL A 209 3.70 3.67 0.72
C VAL A 209 2.71 3.26 -0.37
N PRO A 210 1.54 2.66 -0.05
CA PRO A 210 0.61 2.12 -1.04
C PRO A 210 0.33 2.99 -2.27
N ARG A 211 0.02 4.28 -2.07
CA ARG A 211 -0.26 5.21 -3.17
C ARG A 211 0.96 5.42 -4.06
N ASP A 212 2.13 5.58 -3.46
CA ASP A 212 3.38 5.86 -4.16
C ASP A 212 3.85 4.62 -4.93
N ASN A 213 3.68 3.44 -4.34
CA ASN A 213 3.97 2.15 -4.95
C ASN A 213 3.15 1.91 -6.22
N VAL A 214 1.83 2.12 -6.15
CA VAL A 214 0.92 1.98 -7.30
C VAL A 214 1.23 3.00 -8.39
N LEU A 215 1.52 4.26 -8.03
CA LEU A 215 1.94 5.27 -9.01
C LEU A 215 3.27 4.87 -9.67
N ALA A 216 4.25 4.40 -8.89
CA ALA A 216 5.55 4.01 -9.42
C ALA A 216 5.44 2.86 -10.42
N ALA A 217 4.65 1.84 -10.11
CA ALA A 217 4.39 0.75 -11.04
C ALA A 217 3.76 1.26 -12.35
N ALA A 218 2.79 2.15 -12.27
CA ALA A 218 2.12 2.71 -13.43
C ALA A 218 3.08 3.54 -14.31
N LEU A 219 3.92 4.39 -13.70
CA LEU A 219 4.93 5.17 -14.41
C LEU A 219 6.05 4.29 -14.98
N PHE A 220 6.43 3.22 -14.28
CA PHE A 220 7.38 2.25 -14.80
C PHE A 220 6.84 1.57 -16.05
N LEU A 221 5.60 1.06 -16.02
CA LEU A 221 4.97 0.46 -17.20
C LEU A 221 4.88 1.46 -18.35
N LYS A 222 4.50 2.71 -18.08
CA LYS A 222 4.50 3.77 -19.10
C LYS A 222 5.87 3.96 -19.75
N SER A 223 6.95 3.89 -18.97
CA SER A 223 8.32 3.99 -19.50
C SER A 223 8.73 2.79 -20.37
N LYS A 224 8.02 1.66 -20.23
CA LYS A 224 8.22 0.43 -21.00
C LYS A 224 7.29 0.29 -22.19
N ASP A 225 6.26 1.13 -22.30
CA ASP A 225 5.35 1.16 -23.44
C ASP A 225 6.05 1.77 -24.67
N THR A 226 6.73 0.94 -25.44
CA THR A 226 7.37 1.32 -26.71
C THR A 226 6.42 1.25 -27.90
N GLY A 227 5.24 0.63 -27.73
CA GLY A 227 4.28 0.32 -28.80
C GLY A 227 3.05 1.23 -28.83
N GLY A 228 2.84 2.06 -27.80
CA GLY A 228 1.69 2.95 -27.69
C GLY A 228 0.40 2.19 -27.39
N CYS A 229 0.36 1.45 -26.28
CA CYS A 229 -0.77 0.63 -25.88
C CYS A 229 -2.10 1.41 -25.73
N GLY A 230 -2.04 2.74 -25.57
CA GLY A 230 -3.24 3.57 -25.39
C GLY A 230 -4.06 3.09 -24.19
N SER A 231 -5.35 2.84 -24.37
CA SER A 231 -6.23 2.28 -23.34
C SER A 231 -6.39 0.73 -23.40
N GLY A 232 -5.66 0.04 -24.27
CA GLY A 232 -5.80 -1.40 -24.49
C GLY A 232 -5.25 -2.25 -23.35
N VAL A 233 -6.14 -2.82 -22.51
CA VAL A 233 -5.77 -3.64 -21.33
C VAL A 233 -4.85 -4.80 -21.68
N SER A 234 -5.13 -5.56 -22.75
CA SER A 234 -4.33 -6.72 -23.15
C SER A 234 -2.89 -6.35 -23.54
N CYS A 235 -2.70 -5.20 -24.18
CA CYS A 235 -1.39 -4.67 -24.53
C CYS A 235 -0.59 -4.33 -23.26
N TRP A 236 -1.21 -3.60 -22.34
CA TRP A 236 -0.60 -3.25 -21.05
C TRP A 236 -0.25 -4.46 -20.20
N MET A 237 -1.09 -5.50 -20.19
CA MET A 237 -0.76 -6.76 -19.52
C MET A 237 0.42 -7.48 -20.17
N GLY A 238 0.62 -7.32 -21.49
CA GLY A 238 1.83 -7.77 -22.18
C GLY A 238 3.07 -7.03 -21.68
N VAL A 239 3.03 -5.69 -21.64
CA VAL A 239 4.12 -4.84 -21.11
C VAL A 239 4.46 -5.22 -19.68
N TYR A 240 3.46 -5.40 -18.82
CA TYR A 240 3.64 -5.84 -17.44
C TYR A 240 4.37 -7.18 -17.36
N LYS A 241 3.89 -8.22 -18.06
CA LYS A 241 4.52 -9.55 -18.03
C LYS A 241 5.98 -9.51 -18.48
N THR A 242 6.28 -8.81 -19.56
CA THR A 242 7.67 -8.70 -20.04
C THR A 242 8.56 -7.88 -19.12
N SER A 243 8.01 -6.90 -18.40
CA SER A 243 8.81 -5.99 -17.55
C SER A 243 8.98 -6.46 -16.11
N TYR A 244 8.04 -7.26 -15.59
CA TYR A 244 8.04 -7.76 -14.21
C TYR A 244 8.39 -9.25 -14.11
N GLN A 245 8.07 -10.05 -15.14
CA GLN A 245 8.15 -11.52 -15.06
C GLN A 245 9.18 -12.13 -16.02
N GLY A 246 9.82 -11.32 -16.87
CA GLY A 246 10.85 -11.73 -17.83
C GLY A 246 12.24 -11.35 -17.35
#